data_AF-A0A8S9V632-F1
#
_entry.id   AF-A0A8S9V632-F1
#
_cell.length_a   1.000
_cell.length_b   1.000
_cell.length_c   1.000
_cell.angle_alpha   90.00
_cell.angle_beta   90.00
_cell.angle_gamma   90.00
#
_symmetry.space_group_name_H-M   'P 1'
#
loop_
_entity.id
_entity.type
_entity.pdbx_description
1 polymer ?
#
loop_
_entity_poly.entity_id
_entity_poly.type
_entity_poly.pdbx_seq_one_letter_code
_entity_poly.pdbx_strand_id
1 'polypeptide(L)'
;MANKNFLMDKFVHNNGSINYCVRWDSSTTLSKDVASKFQGILERHYNAWNTWLEGYNCWPFTELKVNMVGWASKDKAQFEWTDNSLGPFYDGSVDSDGVPQCPDECYRYFDNVNNRWSDTSACTGEPFDVSFWLNDKIPYGFGYDWGQEVSLNDTMNNLDDQNILFIGHEIGHGFGLPDFYGLETKPSKDFPNSVMMAYSSSTITPSDGWMLRRILDHVRDRYKF
;
A
#
# COMPACT_ATOMS: atom_id res chain seq x y z
N MET A 1 12.40 -14.98 -9.17
CA MET A 1 11.71 -13.85 -8.51
C MET A 1 11.24 -12.91 -9.60
N ALA A 2 10.01 -13.15 -10.06
CA ALA A 2 9.30 -12.31 -11.01
C ALA A 2 8.70 -11.13 -10.23
N ASN A 3 8.88 -9.94 -10.81
CA ASN A 3 8.68 -8.57 -10.31
C ASN A 3 9.53 -8.09 -9.11
N LYS A 4 10.19 -6.94 -9.31
CA LYS A 4 11.13 -6.27 -8.39
C LYS A 4 10.71 -4.82 -8.13
N ASN A 5 9.41 -4.59 -7.89
CA ASN A 5 8.84 -3.25 -7.71
C ASN A 5 8.27 -3.06 -6.29
N PHE A 6 8.93 -3.64 -5.28
CA PHE A 6 8.44 -3.63 -3.91
C PHE A 6 8.30 -2.21 -3.37
N LEU A 7 7.53 -2.07 -2.29
CA LEU A 7 7.34 -0.78 -1.60
C LEU A 7 8.68 -0.14 -1.20
N MET A 8 9.70 -0.93 -0.86
CA MET A 8 11.06 -0.43 -0.61
C MET A 8 11.64 0.29 -1.83
N ASP A 9 11.49 -0.28 -3.03
CA ASP A 9 12.02 0.31 -4.27
C ASP A 9 11.39 1.70 -4.50
N LYS A 10 10.08 1.83 -4.23
CA LYS A 10 9.32 3.08 -4.34
C LYS A 10 9.75 4.12 -3.29
N PHE A 11 9.86 3.73 -2.02
CA PHE A 11 10.31 4.64 -0.97
C PHE A 11 11.73 5.15 -1.22
N VAL A 12 12.65 4.28 -1.68
CA VAL A 12 14.01 4.72 -2.03
C VAL A 12 14.00 5.66 -3.22
N HIS A 13 13.23 5.33 -4.27
CA HIS A 13 13.10 6.19 -5.44
C HIS A 13 12.55 7.60 -5.10
N ASN A 14 11.59 7.64 -4.19
CA ASN A 14 10.87 8.86 -3.79
C ASN A 14 11.40 9.48 -2.50
N ASN A 15 12.58 9.08 -2.04
CA ASN A 15 13.23 9.64 -0.85
C ASN A 15 12.33 9.65 0.41
N GLY A 16 11.71 8.52 0.72
CA GLY A 16 10.94 8.30 1.95
C GLY A 16 9.44 8.65 1.85
N SER A 17 8.94 9.02 0.67
CA SER A 17 7.49 9.20 0.45
C SER A 17 6.91 8.19 -0.53
N ILE A 18 5.60 8.00 -0.49
CA ILE A 18 4.87 7.20 -1.46
C ILE A 18 3.54 7.88 -1.82
N ASN A 19 3.23 7.92 -3.11
CA ASN A 19 2.00 8.52 -3.62
C ASN A 19 0.93 7.43 -3.79
N TYR A 20 -0.24 7.67 -3.22
CA TYR A 20 -1.39 6.80 -3.26
C TYR A 20 -2.49 7.37 -4.14
N CYS A 21 -3.08 6.51 -4.97
CA CYS A 21 -4.36 6.80 -5.61
C CYS A 21 -5.44 5.89 -5.06
N VAL A 22 -6.58 6.45 -4.66
CA VAL A 22 -7.69 5.69 -4.07
C VAL A 22 -8.55 5.10 -5.17
N ARG A 23 -8.89 3.81 -5.05
CA ARG A 23 -9.90 3.15 -5.88
C ARG A 23 -11.12 2.88 -5.01
N TRP A 24 -12.17 3.67 -5.17
CA TRP A 24 -13.41 3.56 -4.41
C TRP A 24 -14.36 2.57 -5.11
N ASP A 25 -14.17 1.27 -4.88
CA ASP A 25 -15.07 0.22 -5.39
C ASP A 25 -16.20 -0.05 -4.40
N SER A 26 -17.08 0.93 -4.30
CA SER A 26 -18.33 0.81 -3.57
C SER A 26 -19.47 1.49 -4.34
N SER A 27 -20.70 1.22 -3.93
CA SER A 27 -21.88 2.01 -4.32
C SER A 27 -22.21 3.13 -3.32
N THR A 28 -21.54 3.17 -2.17
CA THR A 28 -21.76 4.15 -1.11
C THR A 28 -21.07 5.48 -1.39
N THR A 29 -21.48 6.53 -0.65
CA THR A 29 -20.82 7.82 -0.64
C THR A 29 -19.67 7.85 0.37
N LEU A 30 -18.67 8.67 0.11
CA LEU A 30 -17.52 8.91 0.97
C LEU A 30 -17.49 10.40 1.35
N SER A 31 -17.52 10.67 2.65
CA SER A 31 -17.40 12.03 3.16
C SER A 31 -15.95 12.51 3.14
N LYS A 32 -15.76 13.83 3.01
CA LYS A 32 -14.43 14.46 3.03
C LYS A 32 -13.68 14.19 4.33
N ASP A 33 -14.39 14.19 5.45
CA ASP A 33 -13.80 13.97 6.78
C ASP A 33 -13.27 12.54 6.92
N VAL A 34 -14.00 11.55 6.40
CA VAL A 34 -13.55 10.15 6.39
C VAL A 34 -12.38 9.97 5.42
N ALA A 35 -12.51 10.49 4.19
CA ALA A 35 -11.45 10.44 3.18
C ALA A 35 -10.12 11.02 3.70
N SER A 36 -10.19 12.13 4.45
CA SER A 36 -9.01 12.79 5.04
C SER A 36 -8.26 11.93 6.07
N LYS A 37 -8.88 10.89 6.63
CA LYS A 37 -8.22 9.97 7.56
C LYS A 37 -7.33 8.93 6.88
N PHE A 38 -7.53 8.64 5.59
CA PHE A 38 -6.85 7.54 4.90
C PHE A 38 -5.33 7.72 4.86
N GLN A 39 -4.85 8.95 4.65
CA GLN A 39 -3.41 9.23 4.69
C GLN A 39 -2.79 8.80 6.03
N GLY A 40 -3.36 9.27 7.14
CA GLY A 40 -2.85 8.95 8.48
C GLY A 40 -2.94 7.46 8.82
N ILE A 41 -3.96 6.76 8.31
CA ILE A 41 -4.06 5.30 8.44
C ILE A 41 -2.88 4.61 7.74
N LEU A 42 -2.60 4.97 6.49
CA LEU A 42 -1.51 4.37 5.72
C LEU A 42 -0.15 4.72 6.32
N GLU A 43 0.12 6.00 6.63
CA GLU A 43 1.37 6.45 7.23
C GLU A 43 1.67 5.72 8.54
N ARG A 44 0.67 5.54 9.39
CA ARG A 44 0.85 4.83 10.66
C ARG A 44 1.29 3.39 10.45
N HIS A 45 0.68 2.66 9.52
CA HIS A 45 1.08 1.28 9.24
C HIS A 45 2.45 1.20 8.56
N TYR A 46 2.76 2.12 7.64
CA TYR A 46 4.08 2.23 7.05
C TYR A 46 5.17 2.47 8.10
N ASN A 47 4.94 3.37 9.05
CA ASN A 47 5.92 3.67 10.09
C ASN A 47 6.05 2.56 11.14
N ALA A 48 4.98 1.80 11.40
CA ALA A 48 5.04 0.59 12.22
C ALA A 48 5.94 -0.49 11.58
N TRP A 49 5.93 -0.61 10.25
CA TRP A 49 6.91 -1.42 9.52
C TRP A 49 8.32 -0.78 9.51
N ASN A 50 8.40 0.53 9.24
CA ASN A 50 9.65 1.28 9.11
C ASN A 50 10.54 1.22 10.36
N THR A 51 9.92 1.21 11.54
CA THR A 51 10.62 1.12 12.83
C THR A 51 11.61 -0.05 12.87
N TRP A 52 11.32 -1.15 12.15
CA TRP A 52 12.21 -2.31 12.08
C TRP A 52 13.41 -2.10 11.15
N LEU A 53 13.37 -1.16 10.23
CA LEU A 53 14.46 -0.85 9.29
C LEU A 53 15.37 0.29 9.76
N GLU A 54 14.90 1.15 10.66
CA GLU A 54 15.66 2.31 11.14
C GLU A 54 17.07 1.93 11.63
N GLY A 55 18.09 2.52 11.02
CA GLY A 55 19.51 2.26 11.32
C GLY A 55 20.02 0.90 10.86
N TYR A 56 19.18 0.02 10.31
CA TYR A 56 19.56 -1.27 9.78
C TYR A 56 20.02 -1.16 8.31
N ASN A 57 21.19 -1.73 8.01
CA ASN A 57 21.74 -1.83 6.65
C ASN A 57 21.74 -0.50 5.84
N CYS A 58 22.06 0.60 6.54
CA CYS A 58 22.08 1.97 6.03
C CYS A 58 20.72 2.53 5.60
N TRP A 59 19.60 1.93 5.97
CA TRP A 59 18.26 2.48 5.68
C TRP A 59 18.14 3.91 6.24
N PRO A 60 17.89 4.92 5.38
CA PRO A 60 18.04 6.32 5.76
C PRO A 60 16.76 6.95 6.33
N PHE A 61 15.61 6.29 6.20
CA PHE A 61 14.32 6.88 6.53
C PHE A 61 13.92 6.58 7.97
N THR A 62 13.81 7.64 8.78
CA THR A 62 13.23 7.59 10.13
C THR A 62 11.72 7.81 10.14
N GLU A 63 11.17 8.20 8.99
CA GLU A 63 9.74 8.41 8.79
C GLU A 63 9.42 8.13 7.31
N LEU A 64 8.33 7.40 7.07
CA LEU A 64 7.75 7.20 5.74
C LEU A 64 6.47 8.02 5.61
N LYS A 65 6.36 8.77 4.52
CA LYS A 65 5.24 9.69 4.26
C LYS A 65 4.33 9.16 3.16
N VAL A 66 3.04 9.45 3.26
CA VAL A 66 2.05 9.10 2.24
C VAL A 66 1.45 10.38 1.70
N ASN A 67 1.34 10.47 0.38
CA ASN A 67 0.59 11.54 -0.28
C ASN A 67 -0.62 10.93 -0.97
N MET A 68 -1.81 11.48 -0.72
CA MET A 68 -3.02 11.11 -1.48
C MET A 68 -3.09 11.98 -2.73
N VAL A 69 -2.91 11.38 -3.91
CA VAL A 69 -2.73 12.13 -5.17
C VAL A 69 -3.88 11.93 -6.17
N GLY A 70 -4.89 11.15 -5.82
CA GLY A 70 -6.06 10.98 -6.67
C GLY A 70 -7.11 10.05 -6.11
N TRP A 71 -8.34 10.19 -6.63
CA TRP A 71 -9.52 9.46 -6.16
C TRP A 71 -10.34 8.99 -7.35
N ALA A 72 -10.36 7.68 -7.58
CA ALA A 72 -11.15 7.05 -8.62
C ALA A 72 -12.47 6.48 -8.09
N SER A 73 -13.57 6.75 -8.79
CA SER A 73 -14.91 6.22 -8.49
C SER A 73 -15.69 5.93 -9.78
N LYS A 74 -16.82 5.21 -9.69
CA LYS A 74 -17.69 5.00 -10.85
C LYS A 74 -18.46 6.27 -11.20
N ASP A 75 -18.86 7.00 -10.16
CA ASP A 75 -19.57 8.25 -10.27
C ASP A 75 -18.92 9.28 -9.33
N LYS A 76 -18.67 10.49 -9.84
CA LYS A 76 -18.13 11.59 -9.04
C LYS A 76 -19.04 11.95 -7.86
N ALA A 77 -20.36 11.74 -7.99
CA ALA A 77 -21.33 11.99 -6.92
C ALA A 77 -21.14 11.10 -5.68
N GLN A 78 -20.28 10.08 -5.76
CA GLN A 78 -19.89 9.27 -4.62
C GLN A 78 -18.97 10.02 -3.65
N PHE A 79 -18.31 11.09 -4.08
CA PHE A 79 -17.50 11.93 -3.20
C PHE A 79 -18.30 13.15 -2.76
N GLU A 80 -18.42 13.34 -1.44
CA GLU A 80 -19.22 14.44 -0.86
C GLU A 80 -18.47 15.79 -0.88
N TRP A 81 -17.29 15.85 -1.52
CA TRP A 81 -16.54 17.08 -1.74
C TRP A 81 -16.33 17.32 -3.23
N THR A 82 -16.14 18.59 -3.60
CA THR A 82 -16.05 19.02 -5.01
C THR A 82 -14.77 19.78 -5.33
N ASP A 83 -14.03 20.19 -4.30
CA ASP A 83 -12.71 20.81 -4.44
C ASP A 83 -11.61 19.75 -4.59
N ASN A 84 -10.42 20.16 -5.04
CA ASN A 84 -9.27 19.25 -5.19
C ASN A 84 -8.37 19.22 -3.94
N SER A 85 -8.90 19.53 -2.75
CA SER A 85 -8.07 19.60 -1.53
C SER A 85 -7.48 18.25 -1.09
N LEU A 86 -8.07 17.14 -1.54
CA LEU A 86 -7.56 15.78 -1.34
C LEU A 86 -6.88 15.21 -2.60
N GLY A 87 -6.74 16.00 -3.67
CA GLY A 87 -6.30 15.54 -4.99
C GLY A 87 -7.41 15.56 -6.04
N PRO A 88 -7.06 15.34 -7.33
CA PRO A 88 -8.01 15.24 -8.43
C PRO A 88 -8.93 14.01 -8.33
N PHE A 89 -10.09 14.13 -8.98
CA PHE A 89 -11.02 13.02 -9.17
C PHE A 89 -10.83 12.37 -10.54
N TYR A 90 -10.99 11.05 -10.57
CA TYR A 90 -10.96 10.22 -11.77
C TYR A 90 -12.25 9.39 -11.84
N ASP A 91 -13.33 10.00 -12.31
CA ASP A 91 -14.63 9.32 -12.43
C ASP A 91 -14.83 8.65 -13.79
N GLY A 92 -15.57 7.53 -13.79
CA GLY A 92 -15.98 6.82 -15.01
C GLY A 92 -14.90 5.96 -15.68
N SER A 93 -13.63 6.09 -15.29
CA SER A 93 -12.56 5.17 -15.70
C SER A 93 -12.61 3.91 -14.86
N VAL A 94 -12.74 2.76 -15.52
CA VAL A 94 -12.77 1.43 -14.89
C VAL A 94 -11.80 0.48 -15.58
N ASP A 95 -11.27 -0.48 -14.82
CA ASP A 95 -10.45 -1.57 -15.35
C ASP A 95 -11.29 -2.62 -16.10
N SER A 96 -10.65 -3.72 -16.53
CA SER A 96 -11.30 -4.82 -17.24
C SER A 96 -12.42 -5.50 -16.45
N ASP A 97 -12.40 -5.41 -15.12
CA ASP A 97 -13.39 -6.01 -14.22
C ASP A 97 -14.47 -4.99 -13.81
N GLY A 98 -14.43 -3.78 -14.37
CA GLY A 98 -15.39 -2.72 -14.09
C GLY A 98 -15.16 -2.06 -12.73
N VAL A 99 -13.94 -2.10 -12.21
CA VAL A 99 -13.53 -1.47 -10.94
C VAL A 99 -12.94 -0.10 -11.24
N PRO A 100 -13.31 0.97 -10.51
CA PRO A 100 -12.73 2.30 -10.71
C PRO A 100 -11.21 2.27 -10.67
N GLN A 101 -10.56 2.95 -11.61
CA GLN A 101 -9.10 3.00 -11.67
C GLN A 101 -8.59 4.41 -11.91
N CYS A 102 -7.45 4.72 -11.30
CA CYS A 102 -6.70 5.93 -11.62
C CYS A 102 -6.04 5.79 -13.00
N PRO A 103 -5.68 6.89 -13.68
CA PRO A 103 -5.17 6.84 -15.04
C PRO A 103 -3.86 6.04 -15.13
N ASP A 104 -3.77 5.11 -16.09
CA ASP A 104 -2.60 4.25 -16.26
C ASP A 104 -1.34 5.07 -16.58
N GLU A 105 -1.48 6.19 -17.30
CA GLU A 105 -0.39 7.12 -17.59
C GLU A 105 0.19 7.80 -16.35
N CYS A 106 -0.52 7.77 -15.23
CA CYS A 106 -0.07 8.28 -13.94
C CYS A 106 0.55 7.19 -13.05
N TYR A 107 0.47 5.91 -13.42
CA TYR A 107 0.97 4.83 -12.60
C TYR A 107 2.50 4.68 -12.69
N ARG A 108 3.17 4.85 -11.55
CA ARG A 108 4.63 4.74 -11.42
C ARG A 108 5.05 3.36 -10.95
N TYR A 109 5.81 2.67 -11.79
CA TYR A 109 6.38 1.36 -11.50
C TYR A 109 7.78 1.19 -12.09
N PHE A 110 8.58 0.30 -11.50
CA PHE A 110 9.86 -0.08 -12.08
C PHE A 110 9.66 -1.16 -13.16
N ASP A 111 9.89 -0.79 -14.41
CA ASP A 111 9.91 -1.69 -15.54
C ASP A 111 11.18 -2.53 -15.53
N ASN A 112 11.03 -3.80 -15.13
CA ASN A 112 12.12 -4.76 -15.06
C ASN A 112 12.66 -5.20 -16.43
N VAL A 113 11.86 -5.09 -17.49
CA VAL A 113 12.29 -5.43 -18.85
C VAL A 113 13.25 -4.37 -19.37
N ASN A 114 12.89 -3.10 -19.15
CA ASN A 114 13.66 -1.95 -19.62
C ASN A 114 14.63 -1.38 -18.57
N ASN A 115 14.63 -1.93 -17.35
CA ASN A 115 15.43 -1.50 -16.20
C ASN A 115 15.33 0.00 -15.93
N ARG A 116 14.10 0.53 -15.93
CA ARG A 116 13.80 1.96 -15.74
C ARG A 116 12.44 2.15 -15.07
N TRP A 117 12.24 3.31 -14.46
CA TRP A 117 10.91 3.72 -14.01
C TRP A 117 10.01 4.04 -15.20
N SER A 118 8.70 3.80 -15.04
CA SER A 118 7.70 4.12 -16.06
C SER A 118 7.72 5.61 -16.40
N ASP A 119 7.41 5.91 -17.66
CA ASP A 119 7.31 7.28 -18.14
C ASP A 119 5.92 7.82 -17.85
N THR A 120 5.82 8.69 -16.85
CA THR A 120 4.57 9.33 -16.42
C THR A 120 4.46 10.76 -16.94
N SER A 121 5.19 11.13 -18.00
CA SER A 121 5.15 12.49 -18.58
C SER A 121 3.81 12.87 -19.21
N ALA A 122 2.97 11.88 -19.53
CA ALA A 122 1.60 12.07 -19.98
C ALA A 122 0.60 12.25 -18.83
N CYS A 123 1.01 12.01 -17.57
CA CYS A 123 0.15 12.24 -16.43
C CYS A 123 -0.14 13.75 -16.27
N THR A 124 -1.43 14.09 -16.22
CA THR A 124 -1.88 15.48 -16.05
C THR A 124 -1.92 15.92 -14.58
N GLY A 125 -1.87 14.95 -13.65
CA GLY A 125 -1.78 15.15 -12.20
C GLY A 125 -0.43 14.72 -11.64
N GLU A 126 -0.41 14.41 -10.35
CA GLU A 126 0.77 13.82 -9.71
C GLU A 126 0.79 12.30 -9.94
N PRO A 127 1.90 11.73 -10.43
CA PRO A 127 2.04 10.28 -10.56
C PRO A 127 1.84 9.57 -9.22
N PHE A 128 1.19 8.41 -9.24
CA PHE A 128 0.98 7.57 -8.07
C PHE A 128 1.82 6.30 -8.11
N ASP A 129 2.26 5.84 -6.96
CA ASP A 129 3.06 4.62 -6.83
C ASP A 129 2.19 3.40 -6.57
N VAL A 130 1.11 3.55 -5.83
CA VAL A 130 0.29 2.42 -5.38
C VAL A 130 -1.18 2.82 -5.25
N SER A 131 -2.04 1.81 -5.30
CA SER A 131 -3.48 1.96 -5.11
C SER A 131 -3.88 1.63 -3.68
N PHE A 132 -4.79 2.45 -3.12
CA PHE A 132 -5.58 2.05 -1.97
C PHE A 132 -6.99 1.72 -2.45
N TRP A 133 -7.24 0.43 -2.66
CA TRP A 133 -8.50 -0.05 -3.18
C TRP A 133 -9.41 -0.50 -2.04
N LEU A 134 -10.51 0.22 -1.86
CA LEU A 134 -11.53 -0.07 -0.87
C LEU A 134 -12.67 -0.79 -1.58
N ASN A 135 -12.89 -2.06 -1.24
CA ASN A 135 -13.89 -2.92 -1.88
C ASN A 135 -14.95 -3.34 -0.85
N ASP A 136 -16.23 -3.03 -1.13
CA ASP A 136 -17.35 -3.40 -0.25
C ASP A 136 -17.82 -4.86 -0.39
N LYS A 137 -17.22 -5.63 -1.30
CA LYS A 137 -17.61 -7.00 -1.63
C LYS A 137 -16.73 -8.06 -0.98
N ILE A 138 -15.60 -7.67 -0.37
CA ILE A 138 -14.66 -8.60 0.27
C ILE A 138 -14.60 -8.41 1.80
N PRO A 139 -14.43 -9.49 2.58
CA PRO A 139 -14.21 -9.42 4.02
C PRO A 139 -12.74 -9.49 4.43
N TYR A 140 -11.81 -9.53 3.47
CA TYR A 140 -10.37 -9.69 3.67
C TYR A 140 -9.60 -8.63 2.83
N GLY A 141 -8.29 -8.81 2.64
CA GLY A 141 -7.49 -7.99 1.73
C GLY A 141 -6.63 -8.81 0.77
N PHE A 142 -6.04 -8.10 -0.19
CA PHE A 142 -4.96 -8.55 -1.06
C PHE A 142 -3.94 -7.42 -1.21
N GLY A 143 -2.67 -7.77 -1.08
CA GLY A 143 -1.56 -6.84 -1.16
C GLY A 143 -0.48 -7.32 -2.11
N TYR A 144 0.13 -6.38 -2.82
CA TYR A 144 1.32 -6.65 -3.62
C TYR A 144 2.09 -5.36 -3.93
N ASP A 145 2.97 -5.39 -4.92
CA ASP A 145 3.78 -4.24 -5.36
C ASP A 145 2.96 -3.04 -5.89
N TRP A 146 1.69 -3.25 -6.26
CA TRP A 146 0.79 -2.21 -6.74
C TRP A 146 -0.02 -1.54 -5.61
N GLY A 147 0.11 -1.99 -4.37
CA GLY A 147 -0.65 -1.48 -3.22
C GLY A 147 -1.52 -2.56 -2.60
N GLN A 148 -2.71 -2.17 -2.16
CA GLN A 148 -3.61 -3.05 -1.43
C GLN A 148 -5.06 -2.84 -1.80
N GLU A 149 -5.77 -3.95 -1.97
CA GLU A 149 -7.22 -4.06 -1.96
C GLU A 149 -7.64 -4.55 -0.58
N VAL A 150 -8.53 -3.84 0.10
CA VAL A 150 -8.97 -4.20 1.44
C VAL A 150 -10.47 -4.08 1.59
N SER A 151 -11.01 -4.81 2.54
CA SER A 151 -12.40 -4.69 2.96
C SER A 151 -12.71 -3.25 3.36
N LEU A 152 -13.64 -2.64 2.64
CA LEU A 152 -14.16 -1.32 2.96
C LEU A 152 -14.80 -1.34 4.35
N ASN A 153 -15.64 -2.33 4.64
CA ASN A 153 -16.38 -2.40 5.89
C ASN A 153 -15.44 -2.51 7.10
N ASP A 154 -14.41 -3.36 7.03
CA ASP A 154 -13.41 -3.45 8.10
C ASP A 154 -12.63 -2.14 8.27
N THR A 155 -12.20 -1.53 7.16
CA THR A 155 -11.48 -0.25 7.21
C THR A 155 -12.32 0.84 7.86
N MET A 156 -13.60 0.95 7.50
CA MET A 156 -14.51 1.97 8.04
C MET A 156 -14.81 1.76 9.53
N ASN A 157 -14.91 0.51 9.98
CA ASN A 157 -15.15 0.19 11.38
C ASN A 157 -13.95 0.48 12.29
N ASN A 158 -12.73 0.53 11.72
CA ASN A 158 -11.49 0.63 12.46
C ASN A 158 -10.67 1.89 12.10
N LEU A 159 -11.30 2.94 11.54
CA LEU A 159 -10.61 4.16 11.09
C LEU A 159 -9.73 4.82 12.16
N ASP A 160 -10.19 4.78 13.41
CA ASP A 160 -9.54 5.41 14.55
C ASP A 160 -8.67 4.43 15.35
N ASP A 161 -8.65 3.15 14.97
CA ASP A 161 -7.84 2.14 15.64
C ASP A 161 -6.37 2.28 15.25
N GLN A 162 -5.47 1.98 16.19
CA GLN A 162 -4.03 2.00 15.94
C GLN A 162 -3.61 0.93 14.91
N ASN A 163 -4.31 -0.18 14.82
CA ASN A 163 -3.96 -1.27 13.90
C ASN A 163 -5.22 -1.73 13.18
N ILE A 164 -5.15 -1.75 11.85
CA ILE A 164 -6.15 -2.37 10.99
C ILE A 164 -5.46 -3.59 10.39
N LEU A 165 -5.85 -4.79 10.84
CA LEU A 165 -5.14 -6.04 10.56
C LEU A 165 -4.82 -6.19 9.07
N PHE A 166 -5.83 -6.06 8.21
CA PHE A 166 -5.66 -6.27 6.77
C PHE A 166 -4.73 -5.24 6.15
N ILE A 167 -4.83 -3.95 6.52
CA ILE A 167 -3.91 -2.93 5.98
C ILE A 167 -2.46 -3.23 6.39
N GLY A 168 -2.22 -3.57 7.66
CA GLY A 168 -0.88 -3.94 8.13
C GLY A 168 -0.32 -5.16 7.42
N HIS A 169 -1.17 -6.18 7.22
CA HIS A 169 -0.84 -7.42 6.52
C HIS A 169 -0.56 -7.19 5.02
N GLU A 170 -1.46 -6.52 4.30
CA GLU A 170 -1.32 -6.30 2.85
C GLU A 170 -0.11 -5.41 2.52
N ILE A 171 0.23 -4.44 3.37
CA ILE A 171 1.48 -3.67 3.22
C ILE A 171 2.70 -4.60 3.35
N GLY A 172 2.65 -5.62 4.20
CA GLY A 172 3.70 -6.65 4.30
C GLY A 172 3.94 -7.38 2.97
N HIS A 173 2.88 -7.71 2.23
CA HIS A 173 3.01 -8.27 0.87
C HIS A 173 3.61 -7.28 -0.12
N GLY A 174 3.29 -5.99 -0.01
CA GLY A 174 3.92 -4.97 -0.84
C GLY A 174 5.42 -4.80 -0.55
N PHE A 175 5.87 -5.12 0.66
CA PHE A 175 7.30 -5.29 0.96
C PHE A 175 7.88 -6.62 0.46
N GLY A 176 7.08 -7.54 -0.08
CA GLY A 176 7.53 -8.82 -0.64
C GLY A 176 7.48 -9.99 0.36
N LEU A 177 6.79 -9.84 1.48
CA LEU A 177 6.59 -10.93 2.44
C LEU A 177 5.49 -11.89 1.95
N PRO A 178 5.67 -13.21 2.02
CA PRO A 178 4.62 -14.17 1.69
C PRO A 178 3.67 -14.40 2.88
N ASP A 179 2.53 -15.00 2.60
CA ASP A 179 1.63 -15.56 3.61
C ASP A 179 2.20 -16.80 4.31
N PHE A 180 1.83 -16.97 5.58
CA PHE A 180 2.10 -18.18 6.36
C PHE A 180 0.80 -18.82 6.88
N TYR A 181 0.12 -19.58 6.03
CA TYR A 181 -1.13 -20.27 6.38
C TYR A 181 -0.93 -21.60 7.14
N GLY A 182 0.28 -22.19 7.09
CA GLY A 182 0.54 -23.53 7.62
C GLY A 182 1.99 -23.73 8.07
N LEU A 183 2.28 -24.87 8.70
CA LEU A 183 3.64 -25.16 9.22
C LEU A 183 4.69 -25.26 8.11
N GLU A 184 4.27 -25.64 6.91
CA GLU A 184 5.10 -25.80 5.72
C GLU A 184 5.52 -24.48 5.06
N THR A 185 4.75 -23.41 5.30
CA THR A 185 5.06 -22.07 4.77
C THR A 185 5.86 -21.24 5.78
N LYS A 186 5.76 -21.54 7.08
CA LYS A 186 6.52 -20.84 8.13
C LYS A 186 8.03 -20.97 7.94
N PRO A 187 8.82 -19.94 8.30
CA PRO A 187 10.28 -20.03 8.30
C PRO A 187 10.84 -21.14 9.20
N SER A 188 10.13 -21.46 10.29
CA SER A 188 10.43 -22.59 11.17
C SER A 188 9.18 -23.04 11.93
N LYS A 189 9.17 -24.28 12.44
CA LYS A 189 8.05 -24.83 13.23
C LYS A 189 7.64 -23.93 14.40
N ASP A 190 8.62 -23.40 15.13
CA ASP A 190 8.43 -22.57 16.33
C ASP A 190 8.60 -21.07 16.00
N PHE A 191 8.32 -20.66 14.76
CA PHE A 191 8.45 -19.26 14.36
C PHE A 191 7.46 -18.38 15.18
N PRO A 192 7.91 -17.24 15.74
CA PRO A 192 7.05 -16.40 16.57
C PRO A 192 5.87 -15.82 15.80
N ASN A 193 4.83 -15.41 16.54
CA ASN A 193 3.63 -14.80 15.96
C ASN A 193 3.97 -13.59 15.09
N SER A 194 3.27 -13.47 13.97
CA SER A 194 3.53 -12.53 12.88
C SER A 194 2.20 -12.07 12.30
N VAL A 195 2.10 -10.82 11.84
CA VAL A 195 0.92 -10.34 11.12
C VAL A 195 0.74 -11.08 9.80
N MET A 196 1.82 -11.56 9.18
CA MET A 196 1.81 -12.39 7.96
C MET A 196 1.35 -13.84 8.21
N MET A 197 1.04 -14.21 9.46
CA MET A 197 0.53 -15.52 9.82
C MET A 197 -0.94 -15.39 10.22
N ALA A 198 -1.83 -16.02 9.45
CA ALA A 198 -3.27 -15.93 9.66
C ALA A 198 -3.64 -16.24 11.12
N TYR A 199 -4.41 -15.33 11.73
CA TYR A 199 -4.90 -15.42 13.12
C TYR A 199 -3.82 -15.44 14.23
N SER A 200 -2.56 -15.15 13.91
CA SER A 200 -1.46 -15.20 14.88
C SER A 200 -1.20 -13.87 15.58
N SER A 201 -1.42 -12.74 14.90
CA SER A 201 -1.29 -11.39 15.43
C SER A 201 -2.20 -10.43 14.67
N SER A 202 -2.75 -9.42 15.35
CA SER A 202 -3.45 -8.27 14.75
C SER A 202 -2.55 -7.05 14.54
N THR A 203 -1.26 -7.17 14.87
CA THR A 203 -0.27 -6.08 14.85
C THR A 203 1.06 -6.57 14.28
N ILE A 204 1.85 -5.65 13.75
CA ILE A 204 3.21 -5.95 13.27
C ILE A 204 4.10 -6.29 14.47
N THR A 205 4.79 -7.43 14.42
CA THR A 205 5.57 -7.99 15.52
C THR A 205 7.08 -7.97 15.25
N PRO A 206 7.94 -8.35 16.22
CA PRO A 206 9.37 -8.49 15.97
C PRO A 206 9.74 -9.53 14.90
N SER A 207 8.93 -10.58 14.69
CA SER A 207 9.22 -11.59 13.66
C SER A 207 8.92 -11.05 12.26
N ASP A 208 7.88 -10.21 12.13
CA ASP A 208 7.62 -9.42 10.92
C ASP A 208 8.81 -8.52 10.57
N GLY A 209 9.30 -7.76 11.56
CA GLY A 209 10.48 -6.92 11.40
C GLY A 209 11.74 -7.68 11.01
N TRP A 210 11.94 -8.87 11.58
CA TRP A 210 13.03 -9.76 11.17
C TRP A 210 12.92 -10.16 9.70
N MET A 211 11.73 -10.57 9.24
CA MET A 211 11.51 -10.92 7.83
C MET A 211 11.70 -9.71 6.91
N LEU A 212 11.21 -8.53 7.31
CA LEU A 212 11.39 -7.30 6.53
C LEU A 212 12.88 -6.96 6.33
N ARG A 213 13.71 -7.14 7.36
CA ARG A 213 15.17 -6.97 7.25
C ARG A 213 15.80 -7.96 6.27
N ARG A 214 15.32 -9.21 6.23
CA ARG A 214 15.79 -10.21 5.27
C ARG A 214 15.44 -9.82 3.82
N ILE A 215 14.29 -9.19 3.60
CA ILE A 215 13.98 -8.58 2.30
C ILE A 215 14.99 -7.48 1.99
N LEU A 216 15.21 -6.52 2.89
CA LEU A 216 16.13 -5.42 2.66
C LEU A 216 17.53 -5.95 2.31
N ASP A 217 18.06 -6.93 3.05
CA ASP A 217 19.35 -7.56 2.72
C ASP A 217 19.41 -8.10 1.29
N HIS A 218 18.30 -8.63 0.78
CA HIS A 218 18.22 -9.23 -0.55
C HIS A 218 18.10 -8.20 -1.67
N VAL A 219 17.51 -7.03 -1.40
CA VAL A 219 17.27 -5.98 -2.41
C VAL A 219 18.19 -4.77 -2.24
N ARG A 220 19.05 -4.76 -1.22
CA ARG A 220 19.91 -3.63 -0.86
C ARG A 220 20.83 -3.20 -1.99
N ASP A 221 21.29 -4.14 -2.81
CA ASP A 221 22.18 -3.92 -3.95
C ASP A 221 21.54 -3.06 -5.06
N ARG A 222 20.21 -2.95 -5.06
CA ARG A 222 19.46 -2.04 -5.94
C ARG A 222 19.62 -0.57 -5.54
N TYR A 223 19.96 -0.29 -4.28
CA TYR A 223 19.85 1.06 -3.72
C TYR A 223 21.20 1.75 -3.55
N LYS A 224 21.22 3.03 -3.91
CA LYS A 224 22.29 3.97 -3.55
C LYS A 224 21.66 5.03 -2.65
N PHE A 225 21.91 4.92 -1.36
CA PHE A 225 21.56 5.94 -0.37
C PHE A 225 22.58 7.07 -0.40
#